data_AF-A0A7X2IYG8-F1
#
_entry.id   AF-A0A7X2IYG8-F1
#
_cell.length_a   1.000
_cell.length_b   1.000
_cell.length_c   1.000
_cell.angle_alpha   90.00
_cell.angle_beta   90.00
_cell.angle_gamma   90.00
#
_symmetry.space_group_name_H-M   'P 1'
#
loop_
_entity.id
_entity.type
_entity.pdbx_description
1 polymer ?
#
loop_
_entity_poly.entity_id
_entity_poly.type
_entity_poly.pdbx_seq_one_letter_code
_entity_poly.pdbx_strand_id
1 'polypeptide(L)'
;MNERTVEFANSEPIYFQLYSYMKKEILDGSLSEGCKLPSKRQFSRHLGISMNTIEKAYQQLIAEGYIYSEERKGYFVSKIDESLFQDSRSVSPEIAENDNFRSCNNIEFSQGNIDLDSFPLKTWKKSVMEALKSETDSSRYKGHPQGEWELRYEIAGYLYRSRGFTCSPEEIIVGAGTQMLLVIHQKV
;
A
#
# COMPACT_ATOMS: atom_id res chain seq x y z
N MET A 1 -17.50 11.53 -35.47
CA MET A 1 -16.29 11.17 -34.71
C MET A 1 -15.59 12.49 -34.43
N ASN A 2 -15.78 13.06 -33.24
CA ASN A 2 -15.51 14.48 -32.98
C ASN A 2 -14.02 14.80 -33.02
N GLU A 3 -13.71 15.91 -33.68
CA GLU A 3 -12.39 16.54 -33.84
C GLU A 3 -11.93 17.18 -32.51
N ARG A 4 -11.50 16.38 -31.54
CA ARG A 4 -10.87 16.90 -30.31
C ARG A 4 -9.36 16.67 -30.37
N THR A 5 -8.62 17.75 -30.61
CA THR A 5 -7.16 17.78 -30.55
C THR A 5 -6.71 17.48 -29.12
N VAL A 6 -5.95 16.41 -28.92
CA VAL A 6 -5.34 16.08 -27.62
C VAL A 6 -4.11 16.98 -27.45
N GLU A 7 -4.15 17.90 -26.47
CA GLU A 7 -2.99 18.71 -26.11
C GLU A 7 -2.06 17.87 -25.23
N PHE A 8 -0.82 17.64 -25.69
CA PHE A 8 0.17 16.87 -24.94
C PHE A 8 1.09 17.80 -24.14
N ALA A 9 1.08 17.70 -22.82
CA ALA A 9 1.93 18.49 -21.93
C ALA A 9 3.32 17.84 -21.73
N ASN A 10 4.37 18.62 -21.46
CA ASN A 10 5.74 18.08 -21.33
C ASN A 10 6.04 17.35 -20.01
N SER A 11 5.11 17.33 -19.06
CA SER A 11 5.38 16.82 -17.70
C SER A 11 5.31 15.28 -17.59
N GLU A 12 4.73 14.59 -18.58
CA GLU A 12 4.55 13.14 -18.56
C GLU A 12 4.88 12.49 -19.91
N PRO A 13 5.23 11.20 -19.96
CA PRO A 13 5.40 10.49 -21.22
C PRO A 13 4.12 10.52 -22.09
N ILE A 14 4.27 10.77 -23.40
CA ILE A 14 3.13 10.92 -24.35
C ILE A 14 2.19 9.70 -24.35
N TYR A 15 2.72 8.48 -24.18
CA TYR A 15 1.89 7.27 -24.14
C TYR A 15 0.93 7.27 -22.94
N PHE A 16 1.37 7.81 -21.81
CA PHE A 16 0.58 7.86 -20.58
C PHE A 16 -0.52 8.91 -20.71
N GLN A 17 -0.23 10.06 -21.31
CA GLN A 17 -1.24 11.08 -21.61
C GLN A 17 -2.33 10.56 -22.55
N LEU A 18 -1.94 9.81 -23.58
CA LEU A 18 -2.88 9.16 -24.50
C LEU A 18 -3.73 8.10 -23.79
N TYR A 19 -3.11 7.29 -22.93
CA TYR A 19 -3.81 6.31 -22.10
C TYR A 19 -4.82 6.99 -21.18
N SER A 20 -4.41 8.03 -20.44
CA SER A 20 -5.26 8.76 -19.50
C SER A 20 -6.44 9.44 -20.20
N TYR A 21 -6.20 10.02 -21.37
CA TYR A 21 -7.25 10.60 -22.21
C TYR A 21 -8.28 9.55 -22.64
N MET A 22 -7.81 8.41 -23.19
CA MET A 22 -8.69 7.33 -23.63
C MET A 22 -9.48 6.70 -22.48
N LYS A 23 -8.81 6.47 -21.34
CA LYS A 23 -9.43 5.95 -20.12
C LYS A 23 -10.55 6.88 -19.67
N LYS A 24 -10.31 8.19 -19.66
CA LYS A 24 -11.33 9.17 -19.30
C LYS A 24 -12.52 9.13 -20.26
N GLU A 25 -12.30 9.12 -21.57
CA GLU A 25 -13.40 9.07 -22.56
C GLU A 25 -14.23 7.77 -22.47
N ILE A 26 -13.60 6.65 -22.09
CA ILE A 26 -14.27 5.39 -21.82
C ILE A 26 -15.12 5.47 -20.54
N LEU A 27 -14.55 6.03 -19.45
CA LEU A 27 -15.24 6.16 -18.16
C LEU A 27 -16.37 7.20 -18.18
N ASP A 28 -16.20 8.29 -18.91
CA ASP A 28 -17.21 9.35 -19.09
C ASP A 28 -18.35 8.91 -20.04
N GLY A 29 -18.28 7.68 -20.60
CA GLY A 29 -19.29 7.11 -21.50
C GLY A 29 -19.29 7.68 -22.92
N SER A 30 -18.31 8.52 -23.27
CA SER A 30 -18.13 9.07 -24.63
C SER A 30 -17.79 7.97 -25.64
N LEU A 31 -17.01 6.98 -25.19
CA LEU A 31 -16.74 5.74 -25.92
C LEU A 31 -17.56 4.59 -25.33
N SER A 32 -18.66 4.25 -25.98
CA SER A 32 -19.57 3.18 -25.53
C SER A 32 -18.95 1.78 -25.66
N GLU A 33 -19.46 0.85 -24.84
CA GLU A 33 -19.14 -0.58 -24.90
C GLU A 33 -19.24 -1.12 -26.33
N GLY A 34 -18.24 -1.92 -26.73
CA GLY A 34 -18.18 -2.53 -28.06
C GLY A 34 -17.88 -1.55 -29.21
N CYS A 35 -17.67 -0.27 -28.92
CA CYS A 35 -17.24 0.70 -29.93
C CYS A 35 -15.84 0.34 -30.44
N LYS A 36 -15.65 0.41 -31.76
CA LYS A 36 -14.38 0.10 -32.41
C LYS A 36 -13.41 1.28 -32.32
N LEU A 37 -12.25 1.05 -31.72
CA LEU A 37 -11.19 2.05 -31.66
C LEU A 37 -10.45 2.16 -33.01
N PRO A 38 -9.86 3.33 -33.31
CA PRO A 38 -8.97 3.50 -34.45
C PRO A 38 -7.80 2.50 -34.41
N SER A 39 -7.40 2.01 -35.59
CA SER A 39 -6.19 1.18 -35.67
C SER A 39 -4.94 1.98 -35.28
N LYS A 40 -3.91 1.32 -34.74
CA LYS A 40 -2.61 1.96 -34.40
C LYS A 40 -2.08 2.86 -35.52
N ARG A 41 -2.22 2.42 -36.78
CA ARG A 41 -1.76 3.14 -37.98
C ARG A 41 -2.61 4.38 -38.27
N GLN A 42 -3.93 4.23 -38.23
CA GLN A 42 -4.85 5.34 -38.47
C GLN A 42 -4.69 6.41 -37.38
N PHE A 43 -4.54 5.97 -36.13
CA PHE A 43 -4.44 6.88 -35.01
C PHE A 43 -3.11 7.63 -34.98
N SER A 44 -2.03 6.96 -35.37
CA SER A 44 -0.71 7.57 -35.56
C SER A 44 -0.73 8.69 -36.60
N ARG A 45 -1.38 8.47 -37.75
CA ARG A 45 -1.52 9.50 -38.78
C ARG A 45 -2.37 10.67 -38.33
N HIS A 46 -3.43 10.40 -37.55
CA HIS A 46 -4.35 11.44 -37.10
C HIS A 46 -3.71 12.35 -36.04
N LEU A 47 -3.00 11.78 -35.06
CA LEU A 47 -2.38 12.55 -33.99
C LEU A 47 -0.94 12.99 -34.27
N GLY A 48 -0.30 12.47 -35.32
CA GLY A 48 1.12 12.74 -35.62
C GLY A 48 2.10 12.08 -34.63
N ILE A 49 1.67 11.05 -33.89
CA ILE A 49 2.46 10.38 -32.85
C ILE A 49 3.06 9.08 -33.37
N SER A 50 4.23 8.70 -32.87
CA SER A 50 4.84 7.39 -33.14
C SER A 50 3.89 6.23 -32.82
N MET A 51 3.80 5.24 -33.73
CA MET A 51 3.01 4.03 -33.53
C MET A 51 3.40 3.27 -32.25
N ASN A 52 4.67 3.29 -31.86
CA ASN A 52 5.14 2.62 -30.64
C ASN A 52 4.53 3.23 -29.38
N THR A 53 4.26 4.54 -29.39
CA THR A 53 3.62 5.25 -28.28
C THR A 53 2.15 4.88 -28.17
N ILE A 54 1.44 4.80 -29.30
CA ILE A 54 0.03 4.36 -29.34
C ILE A 54 -0.07 2.89 -28.93
N GLU A 55 0.87 2.06 -29.37
CA GLU A 55 0.93 0.65 -28.98
C GLU A 55 1.09 0.49 -27.47
N LYS A 56 1.98 1.25 -26.83
CA LYS A 56 2.12 1.25 -25.36
C LYS A 56 0.83 1.68 -24.66
N ALA A 57 0.17 2.73 -25.14
CA ALA A 57 -1.10 3.17 -24.57
C ALA A 57 -2.20 2.09 -24.69
N TYR A 58 -2.32 1.46 -25.87
CA TYR A 58 -3.30 0.40 -26.10
C TYR A 58 -2.98 -0.86 -25.27
N GLN A 59 -1.71 -1.24 -25.15
CA GLN A 59 -1.29 -2.33 -24.27
C GLN A 59 -1.67 -2.07 -22.81
N GLN A 60 -1.50 -0.83 -22.34
CA GLN A 60 -1.91 -0.46 -20.98
C GLN A 60 -3.44 -0.53 -20.80
N LEU A 61 -4.22 -0.02 -21.77
CA LEU A 61 -5.68 -0.12 -21.74
C LEU A 61 -6.17 -1.58 -21.77
N ILE A 62 -5.47 -2.47 -22.49
CA ILE A 62 -5.78 -3.91 -22.51
C ILE A 62 -5.43 -4.55 -21.17
N ALA A 63 -4.26 -4.24 -20.62
CA ALA A 63 -3.79 -4.82 -19.35
C ALA A 63 -4.72 -4.48 -18.18
N GLU A 64 -5.29 -3.27 -18.17
CA GLU A 64 -6.27 -2.86 -17.16
C GLU A 64 -7.72 -3.23 -17.52
N GLY A 65 -7.95 -3.78 -18.71
CA GLY A 65 -9.26 -4.29 -19.13
C GLY A 65 -10.24 -3.27 -19.70
N TYR A 66 -9.82 -2.02 -19.98
CA TYR A 66 -10.68 -1.00 -20.60
C TYR A 66 -11.03 -1.30 -22.06
N ILE A 67 -10.11 -1.96 -22.78
CA ILE A 67 -10.32 -2.37 -24.16
C ILE A 67 -9.88 -3.83 -24.34
N TYR A 68 -10.40 -4.49 -25.38
CA TYR A 68 -9.98 -5.81 -25.80
C TYR A 68 -9.61 -5.81 -27.28
N SER A 69 -8.78 -6.78 -27.69
CA SER A 69 -8.36 -6.97 -29.07
C SER A 69 -9.04 -8.21 -29.65
N GLU A 70 -9.69 -8.06 -30.80
CA GLU A 70 -10.15 -9.20 -31.60
C GLU A 70 -9.25 -9.40 -32.81
N GLU A 71 -8.81 -10.64 -33.02
CA GLU A 71 -7.97 -11.01 -34.15
C GLU A 71 -8.60 -10.56 -35.48
N ARG A 72 -7.81 -9.86 -36.30
CA ARG A 72 -8.20 -9.34 -37.63
C ARG A 72 -9.35 -8.32 -37.63
N LYS A 73 -9.92 -7.95 -36.49
CA LYS A 73 -11.04 -7.01 -36.38
C LYS A 73 -10.65 -5.68 -35.75
N GLY A 74 -9.70 -5.67 -34.83
CA GLY A 74 -9.16 -4.45 -34.21
C GLY A 74 -9.38 -4.40 -32.69
N TYR A 75 -9.46 -3.19 -32.15
CA TYR A 75 -9.62 -2.94 -30.71
C TYR A 75 -11.03 -2.43 -30.42
N PHE A 76 -11.59 -2.86 -29.29
CA PHE A 76 -12.97 -2.56 -28.90
C PHE A 76 -13.03 -2.22 -27.40
N VAL A 77 -13.97 -1.35 -27.01
CA VAL A 77 -14.18 -0.99 -25.60
C VAL A 77 -14.83 -2.14 -24.84
N SER A 78 -14.24 -2.54 -23.72
CA SER A 78 -14.78 -3.61 -22.86
C SER A 78 -16.05 -3.17 -22.14
N LYS A 79 -16.85 -4.14 -21.70
CA LYS A 79 -17.95 -3.89 -20.77
C LYS A 79 -17.38 -3.50 -19.41
N ILE A 80 -17.57 -2.25 -19.03
CA ILE A 80 -17.18 -1.74 -17.72
C ILE A 80 -18.45 -1.70 -16.88
N ASP A 81 -18.44 -2.43 -15.76
CA ASP A 81 -19.56 -2.39 -14.83
C ASP A 81 -19.50 -1.03 -14.11
N GLU A 82 -20.36 -0.09 -14.51
CA GLU A 82 -20.42 1.27 -13.95
C GLU A 82 -20.64 1.26 -12.43
N SER A 83 -21.22 0.18 -11.88
CA SER A 83 -21.36 -0.01 -10.43
C SER A 83 -20.02 -0.11 -9.69
N LEU A 84 -18.91 -0.45 -10.39
CA LEU A 84 -17.56 -0.45 -9.82
C LEU A 84 -16.97 0.96 -9.66
N PHE A 85 -17.58 1.97 -10.31
CA PHE A 85 -17.11 3.37 -10.30
C PHE A 85 -18.05 4.30 -9.53
N GLN A 86 -19.11 3.77 -8.90
CA GLN A 86 -20.06 4.52 -8.05
C GLN A 86 -19.51 4.95 -6.67
N ASP A 87 -18.18 4.90 -6.47
CA ASP A 87 -17.53 5.53 -5.32
C ASP A 87 -16.94 6.91 -5.65
N SER A 88 -17.66 7.66 -6.48
CA SER A 88 -17.69 9.13 -6.39
C SER A 88 -18.77 9.61 -5.41
N ARG A 89 -19.00 8.85 -4.33
CA ARG A 89 -19.32 9.53 -3.07
C ARG A 89 -18.17 10.50 -2.87
N SER A 90 -18.47 11.79 -3.00
CA SER A 90 -17.67 12.83 -2.39
C SER A 90 -17.37 12.33 -0.98
N VAL A 91 -16.15 11.86 -0.76
CA VAL A 91 -15.61 11.75 0.58
C VAL A 91 -15.46 13.21 0.99
N SER A 92 -16.56 13.81 1.41
CA SER A 92 -16.53 14.98 2.28
C SER A 92 -15.57 14.57 3.39
N PRO A 93 -14.50 15.32 3.64
CA PRO A 93 -13.63 15.05 4.77
C PRO A 93 -14.44 15.37 6.05
N GLU A 94 -15.37 14.49 6.40
CA GLU A 94 -16.19 14.52 7.62
C GLU A 94 -15.56 13.65 8.72
N ILE A 95 -14.38 13.08 8.47
CA ILE A 95 -13.43 12.89 9.56
C ILE A 95 -12.68 14.22 9.67
N ALA A 96 -13.39 15.23 10.19
CA ALA A 96 -12.72 16.31 10.89
C ALA A 96 -11.98 15.61 12.04
N GLU A 97 -10.68 15.38 11.85
CA GLU A 97 -9.77 15.25 12.97
C GLU A 97 -10.05 16.48 13.83
N ASN A 98 -10.85 16.27 14.88
CA ASN A 98 -11.08 17.27 15.89
C ASN A 98 -9.77 17.32 16.68
N ASP A 99 -8.75 17.91 16.07
CA ASP A 99 -7.39 18.10 16.57
C ASP A 99 -7.35 19.16 17.70
N ASN A 100 -8.50 19.37 18.34
CA ASN A 100 -8.73 20.23 19.49
C ASN A 100 -8.46 19.51 20.82
N PHE A 101 -7.50 18.57 20.85
CA PHE A 101 -6.96 18.02 22.10
C PHE A 101 -5.56 18.51 22.43
N ARG A 102 -5.12 19.64 21.85
CA ARG A 102 -3.98 20.39 22.37
C ARG A 102 -4.42 21.62 23.15
N SER A 103 -5.18 21.39 24.23
CA SER A 103 -5.13 22.31 25.36
C SER A 103 -3.83 21.98 26.10
N CYS A 104 -2.86 22.89 26.08
CA CYS A 104 -1.57 22.75 26.76
C CYS A 104 -1.67 22.69 28.30
N ASN A 105 -2.85 22.41 28.86
CA ASN A 105 -3.14 22.19 30.28
C ASN A 105 -4.14 21.04 30.54
N ASN A 106 -4.48 20.21 29.56
CA ASN A 106 -5.38 19.07 29.80
C ASN A 106 -4.58 17.91 30.39
N ILE A 107 -4.70 17.70 31.70
CA ILE A 107 -4.26 16.47 32.36
C ILE A 107 -5.10 15.32 31.80
N GLU A 108 -4.44 14.39 31.12
CA GLU A 108 -5.10 13.23 30.53
C GLU A 108 -5.11 12.07 31.53
N PHE A 109 -6.30 11.66 31.97
CA PHE A 109 -6.49 10.55 32.93
C PHE A 109 -6.70 9.19 32.26
N SER A 110 -6.33 9.04 30.98
CA SER A 110 -6.46 7.77 30.29
C SER A 110 -5.47 6.73 30.86
N GLN A 111 -5.95 5.52 31.13
CA GLN A 111 -5.17 4.47 31.78
C GLN A 111 -4.11 3.82 30.85
N GLY A 112 -4.11 4.17 29.57
CA GLY A 112 -3.25 3.58 28.54
C GLY A 112 -2.06 4.44 28.12
N ASN A 113 -1.95 5.67 28.62
CA ASN A 113 -0.86 6.56 28.23
C ASN A 113 0.46 6.12 28.87
N ILE A 114 1.48 6.03 28.04
CA ILE A 114 2.86 5.79 28.45
C ILE A 114 3.52 7.16 28.54
N ASP A 115 4.21 7.42 29.65
CA ASP A 115 5.04 8.61 29.78
C ASP A 115 6.22 8.55 28.80
N LEU A 116 6.12 9.31 27.71
CA LEU A 116 7.15 9.38 26.68
C LEU A 116 8.34 10.24 27.09
N ASP A 117 8.13 11.21 28.00
CA ASP A 117 9.17 12.17 28.39
C ASP A 117 10.21 11.51 29.32
N SER A 118 9.80 10.53 30.14
CA SER A 118 10.72 9.76 30.97
C SER A 118 11.38 8.58 30.27
N PHE A 119 10.99 8.26 29.02
CA PHE A 119 11.57 7.13 28.30
C PHE A 119 13.04 7.42 27.92
N PRO A 120 14.00 6.54 28.29
CA PRO A 120 15.44 6.78 28.07
C PRO A 120 15.85 6.52 26.62
N LEU A 121 15.37 7.37 25.69
CA LEU A 121 15.56 7.24 24.25
C LEU A 121 17.03 7.07 23.83
N LYS A 122 17.96 7.78 24.48
CA LYS A 122 19.40 7.71 24.16
C LYS A 122 19.99 6.34 24.48
N THR A 123 19.72 5.82 25.67
CA THR A 123 20.21 4.51 26.11
C THR A 123 19.58 3.39 25.29
N TRP A 124 18.26 3.47 25.07
CA TRP A 124 17.54 2.50 24.25
C TRP A 124 18.09 2.43 22.81
N LYS A 125 18.28 3.58 22.15
CA LYS A 125 18.89 3.63 20.80
C LYS A 125 20.28 3.01 20.77
N LYS A 126 21.11 3.29 21.79
CA LYS A 126 22.44 2.70 21.89
C LYS A 126 22.37 1.17 21.93
N SER A 127 21.52 0.61 22.80
CA SER A 127 21.36 -0.85 22.92
C SER A 127 20.84 -1.49 21.64
N VAL A 128 19.87 -0.87 20.96
CA VAL A 128 19.33 -1.38 19.69
C VAL A 128 20.41 -1.37 18.60
N MET A 129 21.17 -0.28 18.48
CA MET A 129 22.26 -0.19 17.50
C MET A 129 23.38 -1.19 17.77
N GLU A 130 23.66 -1.50 19.04
CA GLU A 130 24.63 -2.53 19.43
C GLU A 130 24.16 -3.93 19.04
N ALA A 131 22.90 -4.27 19.30
CA ALA A 131 22.30 -5.55 18.91
C ALA A 131 22.27 -5.75 17.39
N LEU A 132 21.97 -4.70 16.61
CA LEU A 132 21.98 -4.78 15.15
C LEU A 132 23.38 -5.02 14.57
N LYS A 133 24.44 -4.53 15.24
CA LYS A 133 25.83 -4.75 14.80
C LYS A 133 26.28 -6.19 15.03
N SER A 134 25.85 -6.83 16.12
CA SER A 134 26.18 -8.24 16.38
C SER A 134 25.54 -9.20 15.37
N GLU A 135 24.45 -8.81 14.72
CA GLU A 135 23.70 -9.68 13.79
C GLU A 135 24.08 -9.54 12.31
N THR A 136 25.23 -8.93 11.96
CA THR A 136 25.57 -8.61 10.56
C THR A 136 25.70 -9.83 9.62
N ASP A 137 25.62 -11.07 10.13
CA ASP A 137 25.63 -12.32 9.35
C ASP A 137 24.25 -13.03 9.27
N SER A 138 23.16 -12.35 9.68
CA SER A 138 21.82 -12.94 9.90
C SER A 138 20.90 -12.98 8.68
N SER A 139 21.36 -12.58 7.49
CA SER A 139 20.59 -12.52 6.23
C SER A 139 19.92 -13.84 5.80
N ARG A 140 20.19 -14.95 6.49
CA ARG A 140 19.68 -16.30 6.18
C ARG A 140 18.73 -16.90 7.24
N TYR A 141 18.47 -16.24 8.37
CA TYR A 141 17.67 -16.85 9.43
C TYR A 141 16.22 -16.37 9.40
N LYS A 142 15.33 -17.30 9.04
CA LYS A 142 13.93 -17.21 9.47
C LYS A 142 13.96 -17.44 10.98
N GLY A 143 13.82 -16.37 11.77
CA GLY A 143 13.93 -16.41 13.23
C GLY A 143 13.05 -17.47 13.88
N HIS A 144 13.36 -17.84 15.12
CA HIS A 144 12.64 -18.90 15.82
C HIS A 144 11.17 -18.48 16.10
N PRO A 145 10.15 -19.35 15.89
CA PRO A 145 8.73 -18.95 16.03
C PRO A 145 8.32 -18.44 17.42
N GLN A 146 9.02 -18.87 18.47
CA GLN A 146 8.82 -18.38 19.85
C GLN A 146 9.60 -17.10 20.16
N GLY A 147 10.39 -16.59 19.21
CA GLY A 147 11.39 -15.54 19.41
C GLY A 147 12.80 -16.10 19.64
N GLU A 148 13.79 -15.21 19.50
CA GLU A 148 15.21 -15.55 19.60
C GLU A 148 15.57 -16.13 20.98
N TRP A 149 16.48 -17.09 20.97
CA TRP A 149 16.83 -17.85 22.17
C TRP A 149 17.47 -16.97 23.24
N GLU A 150 18.44 -16.14 22.84
CA GLU A 150 19.18 -15.21 23.69
C GLU A 150 18.23 -14.23 24.37
N LEU A 151 17.23 -13.73 23.63
CA LEU A 151 16.21 -12.85 24.18
C LEU A 151 15.35 -13.56 25.23
N ARG A 152 14.89 -14.78 24.94
CA ARG A 152 14.09 -15.57 25.89
C ARG A 152 14.87 -15.90 27.15
N TYR A 153 16.17 -16.21 27.03
CA TYR A 153 17.05 -16.45 28.17
C TYR A 153 17.16 -15.22 29.09
N GLU A 154 17.39 -14.04 28.52
CA GLU A 154 17.46 -12.80 29.31
C GLU A 154 16.12 -12.42 29.93
N ILE A 155 15.00 -12.65 29.22
CA ILE A 155 13.66 -12.44 29.77
C ILE A 155 13.41 -13.38 30.96
N ALA A 156 13.73 -14.66 30.85
CA ALA A 156 13.60 -15.62 31.96
C ALA A 156 14.38 -15.15 33.20
N GLY A 157 15.64 -14.75 33.00
CA GLY A 157 16.48 -14.20 34.06
C GLY A 157 15.92 -12.91 34.67
N TYR A 158 15.38 -12.02 33.84
CA TYR A 158 14.74 -10.78 34.30
C TYR A 158 13.47 -11.05 35.10
N LEU A 159 12.62 -12.00 34.68
CA LEU A 159 11.39 -12.38 35.39
C LEU A 159 11.71 -12.98 36.76
N TYR A 160 12.76 -13.80 36.86
CA TYR A 160 13.23 -14.31 38.14
C TYR A 160 13.69 -13.17 39.07
N ARG A 161 14.52 -12.25 38.59
CA ARG A 161 15.04 -11.12 39.41
C ARG A 161 13.97 -10.11 39.82
N SER A 162 13.00 -9.83 38.94
CA SER A 162 12.00 -8.79 39.15
C SER A 162 10.74 -9.29 39.87
N ARG A 163 10.37 -10.56 39.68
CA ARG A 163 9.09 -11.13 40.14
C ARG A 163 9.21 -12.50 40.81
N GLY A 164 10.42 -13.06 40.92
CA GLY A 164 10.64 -14.39 41.51
C GLY A 164 10.07 -15.54 40.70
N PHE A 165 9.72 -15.30 39.43
CA PHE A 165 9.10 -16.32 38.58
C PHE A 165 10.17 -17.27 38.02
N THR A 166 9.99 -18.57 38.25
CA THR A 166 10.87 -19.62 37.70
C THR A 166 10.26 -20.16 36.42
N CYS A 167 10.86 -19.84 35.27
CA CYS A 167 10.49 -20.40 33.97
C CYS A 167 11.73 -20.68 33.14
N SER A 168 11.64 -21.67 32.27
CA SER A 168 12.70 -21.96 31.31
C SER A 168 12.50 -21.13 30.03
N PRO A 169 13.56 -20.81 29.27
CA PRO A 169 13.43 -20.06 28.02
C PRO A 169 12.53 -20.75 26.98
N GLU A 170 12.39 -22.07 27.03
CA GLU A 170 11.48 -22.87 26.20
C GLU A 170 9.99 -22.56 26.47
N GLU A 171 9.65 -22.15 27.69
CA GLU A 171 8.29 -21.82 28.13
C GLU A 171 7.88 -20.39 27.75
N ILE A 172 8.81 -19.58 27.22
CA ILE A 172 8.58 -18.18 26.86
C ILE A 172 8.27 -18.05 25.37
N ILE A 173 7.19 -17.34 25.05
CA ILE A 173 6.83 -16.95 23.68
C ILE A 173 6.85 -15.42 23.59
N VAL A 174 7.69 -14.89 22.70
CA VAL A 174 7.78 -13.46 22.41
C VAL A 174 6.82 -13.12 21.28
N GLY A 175 5.98 -12.10 21.47
CA GLY A 175 5.01 -11.65 20.45
C GLY A 175 4.82 -10.14 20.44
N ALA A 176 4.25 -9.63 19.35
CA ALA A 176 3.99 -8.20 19.15
C ALA A 176 2.68 -7.77 19.86
N GLY A 177 2.63 -7.95 21.17
CA GLY A 177 1.51 -7.55 22.02
C GLY A 177 0.67 -8.70 22.54
N THR A 178 -0.12 -8.41 23.58
CA THR A 178 -0.89 -9.40 24.34
C THR A 178 -2.04 -9.99 23.54
N GLN A 179 -2.72 -9.20 22.71
CA GLN A 179 -3.83 -9.66 21.86
C GLN A 179 -3.40 -10.79 20.92
N MET A 180 -2.22 -10.66 20.29
CA MET A 180 -1.67 -11.69 19.41
C MET A 180 -1.39 -12.99 20.19
N LEU A 181 -0.78 -12.89 21.37
CA LEU A 181 -0.45 -14.05 22.20
C LEU A 181 -1.70 -14.78 22.71
N LEU A 182 -2.77 -14.03 23.05
CA LEU A 182 -4.05 -14.62 23.45
C LEU A 182 -4.70 -15.42 22.31
N VAL A 183 -4.64 -14.91 21.07
CA VAL A 183 -5.15 -15.64 19.90
C VAL A 183 -4.36 -16.93 19.66
N ILE A 184 -3.04 -16.90 19.85
CA ILE A 184 -2.20 -18.09 19.71
C ILE A 184 -2.55 -19.13 20.78
N HIS A 185 -2.73 -18.69 22.04
CA HIS A 185 -3.12 -19.57 23.13
C HIS A 185 -4.49 -20.24 22.90
N GLN A 186 -5.47 -19.55 22.29
CA GLN A 186 -6.81 -20.11 22.06
C GLN A 186 -6.86 -21.18 20.95
N LYS A 187 -5.81 -21.33 20.15
CA LYS A 187 -5.74 -22.29 19.03
C LYS A 187 -5.00 -23.58 19.36
N VAL A 188 -4.48 -23.70 20.58
CA VAL A 188 -3.84 -24.90 21.15
C VAL A 188 -4.86 -25.65 21.99
#